data_AF-A0A3N5T2L8-F1
#
_entry.id   AF-A0A3N5T2L8-F1
#
_cell.length_a   1.000
_cell.length_b   1.000
_cell.length_c   1.000
_cell.angle_alpha   90.00
_cell.angle_beta   90.00
_cell.angle_gamma   90.00
#
_symmetry.space_group_name_H-M   'P 1'
#
loop_
_entity.id
_entity.type
_entity.pdbx_description
1 polymer ?
#
loop_
_entity_poly.entity_id
_entity_poly.type
_entity_poly.pdbx_seq_one_letter_code
_entity_poly.pdbx_strand_id
1 'polypeptide(L)'
;MEATRRRQTRCDYCGRYYKPDPRARQVQRSCQNPTCRAKRKRESQRKWVEANPDYFKGRYSEVKAWRGKHPDYQRLWRKKAREIQDKIPPEKPVRTMVLVIPEEMLQNEIQDEIRLVRQCGCGSYVAGG
;
A
#
# COMPACT_ATOMS: atom_id res chain seq x y z
N MET A 1 17.62 -1.03 30.13
CA MET A 1 16.23 -0.82 29.66
C MET A 1 15.97 0.67 29.44
N GLU A 2 16.48 1.33 28.39
CA GLU A 2 16.21 2.78 28.26
C GLU A 2 16.50 3.33 26.85
N ALA A 3 15.57 3.16 25.88
CA ALA A 3 15.69 3.86 24.59
C ALA A 3 14.38 4.09 23.82
N THR A 4 13.21 3.73 24.37
CA THR A 4 11.93 3.84 23.63
C THR A 4 11.18 5.15 23.84
N ARG A 5 11.61 6.00 24.78
CA ARG A 5 10.98 7.32 25.06
C ARG A 5 11.22 8.39 23.99
N ARG A 6 12.17 8.22 23.05
CA ARG A 6 12.59 9.28 22.10
C ARG A 6 11.79 9.38 20.79
N ARG A 7 10.69 8.65 20.62
CA ARG A 7 9.93 8.64 19.33
C ARG A 7 8.42 8.75 19.48
N GLN A 8 7.92 9.25 20.61
CA GLN A 8 6.49 9.47 20.81
C GLN A 8 6.21 10.96 20.91
N THR A 9 5.17 11.41 20.22
CA THR A 9 4.69 12.80 20.22
C THR A 9 3.31 12.82 20.83
N ARG A 10 2.97 13.90 21.55
CA ARG A 10 1.62 14.11 22.09
C ARG A 10 0.67 14.53 20.96
N CYS A 11 -0.53 13.95 20.90
CA CYS A 11 -1.57 14.36 19.96
C CYS A 11 -2.21 15.68 20.40
N ASP A 12 -2.28 16.66 19.51
CA ASP A 12 -2.91 17.97 19.77
C ASP A 12 -4.42 17.84 20.08
N TYR A 13 -5.07 16.76 19.64
CA TYR A 13 -6.53 16.61 19.68
C TYR A 13 -7.05 15.79 20.85
N CYS A 14 -6.34 14.73 21.23
CA CYS A 14 -6.76 13.83 22.32
C CYS A 14 -5.75 13.76 23.46
N GLY A 15 -4.60 14.44 23.34
CA GLY A 15 -3.56 14.47 24.35
C GLY A 15 -2.79 13.15 24.54
N ARG A 16 -3.18 12.05 23.87
CA ARG A 16 -2.48 10.76 23.96
C ARG A 16 -1.15 10.81 23.23
N TYR A 17 -0.13 10.16 23.79
CA TYR A 17 1.13 9.93 23.10
C TYR A 17 0.98 8.88 22.01
N TYR A 18 1.63 9.12 20.87
CA TYR A 18 1.63 8.19 19.74
C TYR A 18 2.98 8.23 19.03
N LYS A 19 3.31 7.14 18.33
CA LYS A 19 4.46 7.09 17.43
C LYS A 19 4.07 7.73 16.09
N PRO A 20 4.64 8.89 15.71
CA PRO A 20 4.35 9.51 14.43
C PRO A 20 4.93 8.67 13.28
N ASP A 21 4.33 8.84 12.10
CA ASP A 21 4.85 8.29 10.86
C ASP A 21 6.26 8.83 10.60
N PRO A 22 7.27 7.99 10.31
CA PRO A 22 8.62 8.45 10.04
C PRO A 22 8.72 9.51 8.95
N ARG A 23 7.87 9.45 7.92
CA ARG A 23 7.84 10.39 6.78
C ARG A 23 7.21 11.73 7.15
N ALA A 24 6.31 11.74 8.13
CA ALA A 24 5.58 12.93 8.54
C ALA A 24 5.95 13.39 9.95
N ARG A 25 7.06 12.90 10.54
CA ARG A 25 7.40 13.09 11.96
C ARG A 25 7.42 14.56 12.40
N GLN A 26 7.88 15.45 11.52
CA GLN A 26 7.99 16.88 11.81
C GLN A 26 6.65 17.62 11.70
N VAL A 27 5.71 17.10 10.90
CA VAL A 27 4.45 17.79 10.54
C VAL A 27 3.19 17.12 11.11
N GLN A 28 3.30 15.90 11.62
CA GLN A 28 2.16 15.14 12.13
C GLN A 28 1.75 15.68 13.51
N ARG A 29 0.54 16.22 13.57
CA ARG A 29 -0.05 16.84 14.77
C ARG A 29 -1.12 15.98 15.46
N SER A 30 -1.66 15.00 14.74
CA SER A 30 -2.71 14.10 15.22
C SER A 30 -2.23 12.65 15.23
N CYS A 31 -2.65 11.88 16.24
CA CYS A 31 -2.50 10.42 16.23
C CYS A 31 -3.33 9.76 15.12
N GLN A 32 -3.16 8.45 14.94
CA GLN A 32 -3.85 7.69 13.89
C GLN A 32 -5.35 7.47 14.14
N ASN A 33 -5.86 7.86 15.32
CA ASN A 33 -7.28 7.75 15.63
C ASN A 33 -8.12 8.53 14.59
N PRO A 34 -9.13 7.91 13.95
CA PRO A 34 -9.97 8.54 12.95
C PRO A 34 -10.59 9.87 13.41
N THR A 35 -11.01 9.95 14.67
CA THR A 35 -11.63 11.16 15.24
C THR A 35 -10.66 12.34 15.27
N CYS A 36 -9.41 12.10 15.66
CA CYS A 36 -8.35 13.11 15.72
C CYS A 36 -7.93 13.55 14.31
N ARG A 37 -7.82 12.60 13.37
CA ARG A 37 -7.54 12.91 11.96
C ARG A 37 -8.65 13.74 11.33
N ALA A 38 -9.92 13.44 11.63
CA ALA A 38 -11.06 14.20 11.15
C ALA A 38 -11.06 15.63 11.69
N LYS A 39 -10.82 15.82 13.00
CA LYS A 39 -10.67 17.15 13.60
C LYS A 39 -9.55 17.95 12.94
N ARG A 40 -8.37 17.34 12.77
CA ARG A 40 -7.22 17.94 12.08
C ARG A 40 -7.53 18.37 10.66
N LYS A 41 -8.19 17.49 9.89
CA LYS A 41 -8.61 17.80 8.52
C LYS A 41 -9.57 18.98 8.49
N ARG A 42 -10.56 19.02 9.39
CA ARG A 42 -11.54 20.11 9.47
C ARG A 42 -10.88 21.45 9.79
N GLU A 43 -9.96 21.49 10.75
CA GLU A 43 -9.23 22.73 11.10
C GLU A 43 -8.34 23.20 9.96
N SER A 44 -7.60 22.30 9.32
CA SER A 44 -6.75 22.63 8.18
C SER A 44 -7.60 23.15 7.01
N GLN A 45 -8.75 22.51 6.75
CA GLN A 45 -9.68 22.95 5.72
C GLN A 45 -10.22 24.35 6.04
N ARG A 46 -10.63 24.60 7.30
CA ARG A 46 -11.15 25.90 7.72
C ARG A 46 -10.11 27.00 7.49
N LYS A 47 -8.89 26.82 7.99
CA LYS A 47 -7.79 27.78 7.79
C LYS A 47 -7.51 28.03 6.32
N TRP A 48 -7.56 26.98 5.51
CA TRP A 48 -7.32 27.11 4.08
C TRP A 48 -8.45 27.85 3.37
N VAL A 49 -9.72 27.60 3.72
CA VAL A 49 -10.88 28.32 3.18
C VAL A 49 -10.86 29.80 3.58
N GLU A 50 -10.54 30.09 4.85
CA GLU A 50 -10.37 31.46 5.34
C GLU A 50 -9.28 32.21 4.58
N ALA A 51 -8.16 31.53 4.28
CA ALA A 51 -7.07 32.10 3.47
C ALA A 51 -7.38 32.18 1.97
N ASN A 52 -8.39 31.44 1.47
CA ASN A 52 -8.74 31.33 0.06
C ASN A 52 -10.26 31.48 -0.15
N PRO A 53 -10.86 32.63 0.21
CA PRO A 53 -12.32 32.81 0.25
C PRO A 53 -13.00 32.69 -1.12
N ASP A 54 -12.27 33.01 -2.20
CA ASP A 54 -12.80 33.01 -3.55
C ASP A 54 -12.42 31.77 -4.36
N TYR A 55 -11.66 30.82 -3.80
CA TYR A 55 -11.19 29.65 -4.53
C TYR A 55 -12.32 28.82 -5.14
N PHE A 56 -13.46 28.74 -4.46
CA PHE A 56 -14.63 28.00 -4.93
C PHE A 56 -15.59 28.83 -5.79
N LYS A 57 -15.30 30.11 -6.03
CA LYS A 57 -16.15 31.00 -6.84
C LYS A 57 -15.72 30.98 -8.32
N GLY A 58 -16.65 31.30 -9.21
CA GLY A 58 -16.37 31.63 -10.62
C GLY A 58 -16.34 30.48 -11.62
N ARG A 59 -15.85 29.28 -11.28
CA ARG A 59 -15.65 28.22 -12.29
C ARG A 59 -16.89 27.35 -12.57
N TYR A 60 -17.91 27.41 -11.72
CA TYR A 60 -19.03 26.47 -11.81
C TYR A 60 -19.92 26.71 -13.03
N SER A 61 -20.21 27.97 -13.37
CA SER A 61 -21.04 28.33 -14.53
C SER A 61 -20.41 27.87 -15.84
N GLU A 62 -19.11 28.13 -16.01
CA GLU A 62 -18.32 27.69 -17.17
C GLU A 62 -18.31 26.17 -17.29
N VAL A 63 -18.01 25.46 -16.20
CA VAL A 63 -17.99 23.99 -16.18
C VAL A 63 -19.39 23.42 -16.43
N LYS A 64 -20.46 24.05 -15.94
CA LYS A 64 -21.85 23.63 -16.17
C LYS A 64 -22.21 23.77 -17.64
N ALA A 65 -21.94 24.92 -18.26
CA ALA A 65 -22.18 25.15 -19.69
C ALA A 65 -21.37 24.18 -20.56
N TRP A 66 -20.10 23.95 -20.20
CA TRP A 66 -19.24 23.00 -20.89
C TRP A 66 -19.77 21.56 -20.77
N ARG A 67 -20.23 21.13 -19.58
CA ARG A 67 -20.84 19.80 -19.37
C ARG A 67 -22.13 19.61 -20.15
N GLY A 68 -22.94 20.66 -20.29
CA GLY A 68 -24.13 20.63 -21.14
C GLY A 68 -23.80 20.38 -22.62
N LYS A 69 -22.72 21.00 -23.12
CA LYS A 69 -22.21 20.76 -24.48
C LYS A 69 -21.53 19.40 -24.65
N HIS A 70 -21.06 18.79 -23.56
CA HIS A 70 -20.28 17.55 -23.58
C HIS A 70 -20.80 16.51 -22.58
N PRO A 71 -22.05 16.02 -22.74
CA PRO A 71 -22.68 15.12 -21.77
C PRO A 71 -21.92 13.79 -21.62
N ASP A 72 -21.36 13.30 -22.73
CA ASP A 72 -20.67 12.01 -22.78
C ASP A 72 -19.18 12.08 -22.45
N TYR A 73 -18.64 13.29 -22.26
CA TYR A 73 -17.20 13.47 -22.06
C TYR A 73 -16.66 12.63 -20.91
N GLN A 74 -17.33 12.60 -19.76
CA GLN A 74 -16.84 11.83 -18.62
C GLN A 74 -16.82 10.33 -18.89
N ARG A 75 -17.83 9.82 -19.62
CA ARG A 75 -17.88 8.41 -20.00
C ARG A 75 -16.74 8.07 -20.97
N LEU A 76 -16.52 8.90 -21.98
CA LEU A 76 -15.45 8.73 -22.97
C LEU A 76 -14.06 8.89 -22.34
N TRP A 77 -13.88 9.89 -21.47
CA TRP A 77 -12.64 10.12 -20.73
C TRP A 77 -12.33 8.92 -19.82
N ARG A 78 -13.29 8.38 -19.06
CA ARG A 78 -13.06 7.17 -18.24
C ARG A 78 -12.75 5.93 -19.07
N LYS A 79 -13.35 5.80 -20.27
CA LYS A 79 -13.03 4.71 -21.20
C LYS A 79 -11.59 4.81 -21.71
N LYS A 80 -11.12 6.03 -21.97
CA LYS A 80 -9.76 6.33 -22.43
C LYS A 80 -8.72 6.26 -21.29
N ALA A 81 -9.04 6.77 -20.12
CA ALA A 81 -8.15 6.91 -18.96
C ALA A 81 -8.00 5.65 -18.10
N ARG A 82 -8.33 4.45 -18.62
CA ARG A 82 -8.09 3.17 -17.93
C ARG A 82 -6.59 2.83 -17.77
N GLU A 83 -5.69 3.73 -18.19
CA GLU A 83 -4.23 3.54 -18.20
C GLU A 83 -3.54 3.73 -16.84
N ILE A 84 -4.18 4.27 -15.81
CA ILE A 84 -3.59 4.18 -14.45
C ILE A 84 -3.83 2.74 -13.93
N GLN A 85 -2.96 1.84 -14.37
CA GLN A 85 -2.83 0.50 -13.83
C GLN A 85 -1.96 0.55 -12.57
N ASP A 86 -2.56 0.82 -11.41
CA ASP A 86 -1.89 0.64 -10.11
C ASP A 86 -1.57 -0.85 -9.80
N LYS A 87 -2.00 -1.76 -10.69
CA LYS A 87 -1.68 -3.17 -10.61
C LYS A 87 -0.34 -3.41 -11.29
N ILE A 88 0.70 -3.62 -10.50
CA ILE A 88 1.93 -4.28 -10.96
C ILE A 88 1.50 -5.65 -11.51
N PRO A 89 1.63 -5.91 -12.83
CA PRO A 89 1.37 -7.24 -13.36
C PRO A 89 2.35 -8.22 -12.69
N PRO A 90 1.92 -9.41 -12.25
CA PRO A 90 2.87 -10.39 -11.74
C PRO A 90 3.85 -10.74 -12.87
N GLU A 91 5.14 -10.49 -12.64
CA GLU A 91 6.15 -10.48 -13.71
C GLU A 91 6.48 -11.87 -14.28
N LYS A 92 6.00 -12.94 -13.63
CA LYS A 92 5.86 -14.35 -14.07
C LYS A 92 5.08 -15.08 -12.96
N PRO A 93 4.34 -16.18 -13.22
CA PRO A 93 3.86 -17.02 -12.13
C PRO A 93 5.09 -17.53 -11.35
N VAL A 94 5.15 -17.25 -10.05
CA VAL A 94 6.16 -17.81 -9.16
C VAL A 94 5.98 -19.32 -9.24
N ARG A 95 6.95 -20.03 -9.84
CA ARG A 95 6.94 -21.50 -9.84
C ARG A 95 7.18 -21.94 -8.40
N THR A 96 6.13 -22.38 -7.72
CA THR A 96 6.24 -22.97 -6.38
C THR A 96 7.07 -24.24 -6.50
N MET A 97 8.32 -24.20 -6.04
CA MET A 97 9.10 -25.41 -5.83
C MET A 97 8.73 -25.96 -4.45
N VAL A 98 8.04 -27.09 -4.43
CA VAL A 98 7.78 -27.84 -3.19
C VAL A 98 9.05 -28.63 -2.86
N LEU A 99 9.76 -28.23 -1.82
CA LEU A 99 10.81 -29.08 -1.24
C LEU A 99 10.09 -30.21 -0.50
N VAL A 100 10.08 -31.41 -1.10
CA VAL A 100 9.69 -32.62 -0.37
C VAL A 100 10.93 -33.05 0.39
N ILE A 101 10.95 -32.81 1.71
CA ILE A 101 11.97 -33.35 2.60
C ILE A 101 11.51 -34.76 2.94
N PRO A 102 12.17 -35.82 2.43
CA PRO A 102 11.80 -37.19 2.79
C PRO A 102 12.14 -37.40 4.26
N GLU A 103 11.10 -37.72 5.02
CA GLU A 103 11.15 -37.93 6.46
C GLU A 103 11.76 -39.30 6.75
N GLU A 104 13.06 -39.35 6.98
CA GLU A 104 13.65 -40.27 7.95
C GLU A 104 14.55 -39.45 8.88
N MET A 105 13.91 -38.83 9.88
CA MET A 105 14.62 -38.25 11.01
C MET A 105 15.26 -39.38 11.82
N LEU A 106 16.48 -39.78 11.44
CA LEU A 106 17.34 -40.53 12.33
C LEU A 106 17.66 -39.61 13.51
N GLN A 107 16.97 -39.85 14.62
CA GLN A 107 17.24 -39.20 15.90
C GLN A 107 18.71 -39.39 16.25
N ASN A 108 19.46 -38.29 16.21
CA ASN A 108 20.62 -37.96 17.04
C ASN A 108 21.96 -37.63 16.36
N GLU A 109 22.04 -37.39 15.04
CA GLU A 109 23.24 -36.74 14.47
C GLU A 109 22.88 -35.61 13.51
N ILE A 110 23.21 -34.36 13.87
CA ILE A 110 23.11 -33.21 12.95
C ILE A 110 24.22 -33.39 11.91
N GLN A 111 23.87 -33.93 10.74
CA GLN A 111 24.65 -33.78 9.51
C GLN A 111 23.74 -33.19 8.44
N ASP A 112 23.63 -31.86 8.43
CA ASP A 112 22.91 -31.11 7.41
C ASP A 112 23.70 -31.14 6.09
N GLU A 113 23.51 -32.17 5.26
CA GLU A 113 23.88 -32.10 3.84
C GLU A 113 22.62 -32.11 2.97
N ILE A 114 22.11 -30.92 2.63
CA ILE A 114 20.94 -30.74 1.75
C ILE A 114 21.37 -31.00 0.31
N ARG A 115 21.17 -32.23 -0.18
CA ARG A 115 21.35 -32.55 -1.60
C ARG A 115 20.09 -32.20 -2.39
N LEU A 116 20.17 -31.11 -3.15
CA LEU A 116 19.12 -30.68 -4.07
C LEU A 116 19.08 -31.60 -5.30
N VAL A 117 18.20 -32.60 -5.31
CA VAL A 117 17.97 -33.44 -6.50
C VAL A 117 16.88 -32.80 -7.37
N ARG A 118 17.26 -32.42 -8.59
CA ARG A 118 16.35 -31.86 -9.58
C ARG A 118 15.53 -32.99 -10.22
N GLN A 119 14.38 -33.33 -9.64
CA GLN A 119 13.41 -34.20 -10.32
C GLN A 119 12.73 -33.41 -11.45
N CYS A 120 13.28 -33.52 -12.65
CA CYS A 120 12.58 -33.16 -13.87
C CYS A 120 11.65 -34.33 -14.23
N GLY A 121 10.36 -34.07 -14.34
CA GLY A 121 9.33 -35.05 -14.73
C GLY A 121 9.42 -35.45 -16.21
N CYS A 122 10.59 -35.83 -16.70
CA CYS A 122 10.76 -36.51 -17.98
C CYS A 122 11.10 -37.98 -17.70
N GLY A 123 10.33 -38.87 -18.33
CA GLY A 123 10.27 -40.31 -18.05
C GLY A 123 11.62 -41.02 -17.97
N SER A 124 11.64 -42.05 -17.12
CA SER A 124 12.71 -43.04 -17.03
C SER A 124 12.87 -43.78 -18.37
N TYR A 125 13.98 -43.53 -19.07
CA TYR A 125 14.45 -44.45 -20.11
C TYR A 125 15.14 -45.62 -19.39
N VAL A 126 14.50 -46.79 -19.38
CA VAL A 126 15.14 -48.05 -19.00
C VAL A 126 15.81 -48.58 -20.26
N ALA A 127 17.13 -48.50 -20.35
CA ALA A 127 17.88 -49.25 -21.34
C ALA A 127 18.02 -50.69 -20.83
N GLY A 128 17.13 -51.58 -21.29
CA GLY A 128 17.33 -53.03 -21.17
C GLY A 128 18.41 -53.48 -22.16
N GLY A 129 19.30 -54.37 -21.70
CA GLY A 129 20.31 -55.04 -22.51
C GLY A 129 19.75 -56.20 -23.33
#